data_AF-A0A7Y5XUG3-F1
#
_entry.id   AF-A0A7Y5XUG3-F1
#
_cell.length_a   1.000
_cell.length_b   1.000
_cell.length_c   1.000
_cell.angle_alpha   90.00
_cell.angle_beta   90.00
_cell.angle_gamma   90.00
#
_symmetry.space_group_name_H-M   'P 1'
#
loop_
_entity.id
_entity.type
_entity.pdbx_description
1 polymer ?
#
loop_
_entity_poly.entity_id
_entity_poly.type
_entity_poly.pdbx_seq_one_letter_code
_entity_poly.pdbx_strand_id
1 'polypeptide(L)' 'MPSPAEHTAWLESLSPWPKEFGLGRMRTLLASLGDPQLAYPAIHDDGTNGKSTATRPI' A
#
# COMPACT_ATOMS: atom_id res chain seq x y z
N MET A 1 -9.49 -22.32 1.53
CA MET A 1 -8.65 -21.12 1.32
C MET A 1 -9.08 -20.51 0.00
N PRO A 2 -9.31 -19.20 -0.07
CA PRO A 2 -9.60 -18.54 -1.33
C PRO A 2 -8.38 -18.66 -2.26
N SER A 3 -8.66 -18.79 -3.54
CA SER A 3 -7.69 -18.72 -4.62
C SER A 3 -7.13 -17.28 -4.76
N PRO A 4 -5.97 -17.10 -5.41
CA PRO A 4 -5.45 -15.77 -5.72
C PRO A 4 -6.46 -14.90 -6.48
N ALA A 5 -7.24 -15.49 -7.38
CA ALA A 5 -8.27 -14.77 -8.14
C ALA A 5 -9.41 -14.25 -7.23
N GLU A 6 -9.83 -15.04 -6.24
CA GLU A 6 -10.84 -14.62 -5.25
C GLU A 6 -10.32 -13.46 -4.36
N HIS A 7 -9.04 -13.47 -4.00
CA HIS A 7 -8.44 -12.35 -3.27
C HIS A 7 -8.38 -11.07 -4.11
N THR A 8 -7.99 -11.16 -5.38
CA THR A 8 -7.96 -10.01 -6.29
C THR A 8 -9.36 -9.44 -6.49
N ALA A 9 -10.36 -10.29 -6.77
CA ALA A 9 -11.74 -9.85 -6.96
C ALA A 9 -12.30 -9.15 -5.71
N TRP A 10 -11.95 -9.63 -4.51
CA TRP A 10 -12.31 -8.96 -3.27
C TRP A 10 -11.68 -7.57 -3.14
N LEU A 11 -10.39 -7.41 -3.42
CA LEU A 11 -9.72 -6.11 -3.39
C LEU A 11 -10.32 -5.12 -4.39
N GLU A 12 -10.62 -5.58 -5.60
CA GLU A 12 -11.24 -4.77 -6.66
C GLU A 12 -12.66 -4.32 -6.31
N SER A 13 -13.36 -5.07 -5.44
CA SER A 13 -14.70 -4.69 -4.95
C SER A 13 -14.68 -3.53 -3.95
N LEU A 14 -13.52 -3.18 -3.39
CA LEU A 14 -13.37 -2.07 -2.45
C LEU A 14 -13.33 -0.74 -3.20
N SER A 15 -13.99 0.30 -2.66
CA SER A 15 -13.92 1.64 -3.27
C SER A 15 -12.47 2.12 -3.35
N PRO A 16 -11.98 2.50 -4.55
CA PRO A 16 -10.62 3.03 -4.71
C PRO A 16 -10.49 4.44 -4.13
N TRP A 17 -11.61 5.16 -3.98
CA TRP A 17 -11.64 6.53 -3.50
C TRP A 17 -12.04 6.57 -2.03
N PRO A 18 -11.21 7.20 -1.18
CA PRO A 18 -11.59 7.39 0.20
C PRO A 18 -12.66 8.49 0.30
N LYS A 19 -13.55 8.38 1.29
CA LYS A 19 -14.46 9.49 1.64
C LYS A 19 -13.70 10.74 2.06
N GLU A 20 -12.57 10.55 2.74
CA GLU A 20 -11.63 11.58 3.18
C GLU A 20 -10.20 11.08 3.00
N PHE A 21 -9.34 11.92 2.42
CA PHE A 21 -7.91 11.62 2.33
C PHE A 21 -7.27 11.65 3.71
N GLY A 22 -6.35 10.72 3.95
CA GLY A 22 -5.61 10.64 5.20
C GLY A 22 -5.07 9.24 5.45
N LEU A 23 -4.12 9.14 6.39
CA LEU A 23 -3.44 7.89 6.72
C LEU A 23 -4.04 7.16 7.92
N GLY A 24 -5.09 7.70 8.56
CA GLY A 24 -5.64 7.15 9.81
C GLY A 24 -5.99 5.67 9.73
N ARG A 25 -6.78 5.26 8.72
CA ARG A 25 -7.17 3.86 8.50
C ARG A 25 -5.96 2.94 8.30
N MET A 26 -4.99 3.38 7.51
CA MET A 26 -3.79 2.59 7.22
C MET A 26 -2.91 2.47 8.47
N ARG A 27 -2.75 3.54 9.25
CA ARG A 27 -2.00 3.52 10.52
C ARG A 27 -2.63 2.57 11.54
N THR A 28 -3.97 2.57 11.67
CA THR A 28 -4.66 1.61 12.54
C THR A 28 -4.41 0.16 12.10
N LEU A 29 -4.49 -0.12 10.79
CA LEU A 29 -4.20 -1.45 10.25
C LEU A 29 -2.75 -1.87 10.55
N LEU A 30 -1.78 -1.03 10.24
CA LEU A 30 -0.36 -1.33 10.44
C LEU A 30 -0.02 -1.56 11.91
N ALA A 31 -0.58 -0.77 12.83
CA ALA A 31 -0.41 -0.98 14.26
C ALA A 31 -0.94 -2.36 14.71
N SER A 32 -2.09 -2.80 14.17
CA SER A 32 -2.62 -4.14 14.47
C SER A 32 -1.75 -5.29 13.96
N LEU A 33 -0.90 -5.01 12.97
CA LEU A 33 0.07 -5.94 12.39
C LEU A 33 1.46 -5.84 13.04
N GLY A 34 1.64 -5.02 14.07
CA GLY A 34 2.92 -4.85 14.76
C GLY A 34 3.89 -3.90 14.04
N ASP A 35 3.37 -2.91 13.31
CA ASP A 35 4.14 -1.88 12.62
C ASP A 35 5.24 -2.39 11.64
N PRO A 36 4.91 -3.31 10.71
CA PRO A 36 5.88 -3.91 9.80
C PRO A 36 6.61 -2.90 8.90
N GLN A 37 6.01 -1.74 8.64
CA GLN A 37 6.60 -0.63 7.88
C GLN A 37 7.87 -0.04 8.52
N LEU A 38 8.13 -0.33 9.80
CA LEU A 38 9.31 0.14 10.54
C LEU A 38 10.43 -0.89 10.61
N ALA A 39 10.22 -2.11 10.11
CA ALA A 39 11.15 -3.23 10.27
C ALA A 39 12.45 -3.07 9.47
N TYR A 40 12.44 -2.26 8.41
CA TYR A 40 13.59 -2.07 7.51
C TYR A 40 13.71 -0.61 7.09
N PRO A 41 14.93 -0.12 6.81
CA PRO A 41 15.11 1.17 6.14
C PRO A 41 14.34 1.18 4.81
N ALA A 42 13.61 2.26 4.54
CA ALA A 42 12.78 2.41 3.35
C ALA A 42 13.16 3.70 2.60
N ILE A 43 13.12 3.62 1.26
CA ILE A 43 13.21 4.78 0.37
C ILE A 43 11.77 5.11 -0.07
N HIS A 44 11.36 6.36 0.10
CA HIS A 44 10.07 6.85 -0.39
C HIS A 44 10.33 7.66 -1.67
N ASP A 45 9.87 7.14 -2.81
CA ASP A 45 10.00 7.80 -4.11
C ASP A 45 8.66 8.39 -4.55
N ASP A 46 8.65 9.69 -4.81
CA ASP A 46 7.49 10.44 -5.31
C ASP A 46 7.90 11.43 -6.41
N GLY A 47 6.95 11.87 -7.23
CA GLY A 47 7.17 12.86 -8.27
C GLY A 47 6.03 12.89 -9.26
N THR A 48 6.16 13.60 -10.38
CA THR A 48 5.14 13.55 -11.45
C THR A 48 5.44 12.44 -12.45
N ASN A 49 6.71 12.30 -12.84
CA ASN A 49 7.18 11.34 -13.83
C ASN A 49 8.37 10.54 -13.30
N GLY A 50 8.65 9.37 -13.91
CA GLY A 50 9.92 8.66 -13.69
C GLY A 50 10.04 7.75 -12.47
N LYS A 51 9.05 7.71 -11.55
CA LYS A 51 9.11 6.90 -10.31
C LYS A 51 9.52 5.43 -10.53
N SER A 52 8.84 4.75 -11.46
CA SER A 52 9.14 3.36 -11.80
C SER A 52 10.53 3.15 -12.42
N THR A 53 11.05 4.16 -13.13
CA THR A 53 12.36 4.09 -13.79
C THR A 53 13.48 4.37 -12.81
N ALA A 54 13.27 5.28 -11.85
CA ALA A 54 14.20 5.59 -10.77
C ALA A 54 14.30 4.46 -9.73
N THR A 55 13.25 3.65 -9.57
CA THR A 55 13.20 2.54 -8.59
C THR A 55 13.94 1.27 -9.05
N ARG A 56 14.12 1.03 -10.35
CA ARG A 56 14.82 -0.18 -10.87
C ARG A 56 16.35 -0.23 -10.67
N PRO A 57 17.09 0.89 -10.73
CA PRO A 57 18.56 0.88 -10.59
C PRO A 57 19.09 0.98 -9.15
N ILE A 58 18.22 1.18 -8.15
CA ILE A 58 18.55 1.05 -6.71
C ILE A 58 18.46 -0.41 -6.26
#